data_AF-A0A183EQ62-F1
#
_entry.id   AF-A0A183EQ62-F1
#
_cell.length_a   1.000
_cell.length_b   1.000
_cell.length_c   1.000
_cell.angle_alpha   90.00
_cell.angle_beta   90.00
_cell.angle_gamma   90.00
#
_symmetry.space_group_name_H-M   'P 1'
#
loop_
_entity.id
_entity.type
_entity.pdbx_description
1 polymer ?
#
loop_
_entity_poly.entity_id
_entity_poly.type
_entity_poly.pdbx_seq_one_letter_code
_entity_poly.pdbx_strand_id
1 'polypeptide(L)'
;MMTGTNVQFGTVVGAIIAMPSLFGQLSLWWHIYLLELVILLVVLAALPFMPESPGYLMSCNNDSEARKSIKFFWNCPDDEIDSLLLEIKANMKQSAASMSLLDVWKNRTTRRGAIVGIVVCFAMAFTGIA
;
A
#
# COMPACT_ATOMS: atom_id res chain seq x y z
N MET A 1 -0.33 12.18 5.13
CA MET A 1 -1.46 13.13 4.91
C MET A 1 -2.30 12.70 3.72
N MET A 2 -1.73 12.54 2.52
CA MET A 2 -2.48 12.20 1.30
C MET A 2 -3.24 10.86 1.34
N THR A 3 -2.66 9.82 1.95
CA THR A 3 -3.30 8.49 2.05
C THR A 3 -4.59 8.51 2.88
N GLY A 4 -4.60 9.21 4.02
CA GLY A 4 -5.78 9.35 4.87
C GLY A 4 -6.92 10.10 4.19
N THR A 5 -6.59 11.17 3.45
CA THR A 5 -7.59 11.94 2.68
C THR A 5 -8.22 11.08 1.57
N ASN A 6 -7.43 10.27 0.87
CA ASN A 6 -7.95 9.39 -0.17
C ASN A 6 -8.92 8.34 0.37
N VAL A 7 -8.61 7.74 1.53
CA VAL A 7 -9.49 6.78 2.18
C VAL A 7 -10.80 7.44 2.61
N GLN A 8 -10.73 8.61 3.29
CA GLN A 8 -11.93 9.34 3.72
C GLN A 8 -12.80 9.77 2.54
N PHE A 9 -12.19 10.22 1.45
CA PHE A 9 -12.90 10.55 0.22
C PHE A 9 -13.63 9.33 -0.35
N GLY A 10 -12.96 8.18 -0.41
CA GLY A 10 -13.56 6.91 -0.82
C GLY A 10 -14.74 6.51 0.07
N THR A 11 -14.61 6.62 1.39
CA THR A 11 -15.69 6.33 2.35
C THR A 11 -16.90 7.24 2.13
N VAL A 12 -16.69 8.54 1.93
CA VAL A 12 -17.78 9.50 1.67
C VAL A 12 -18.49 9.17 0.35
N VAL A 13 -17.75 8.91 -0.73
CA VAL A 13 -18.33 8.53 -2.03
C VAL A 13 -19.12 7.23 -1.90
N GLY A 14 -18.56 6.21 -1.23
CA GLY A 14 -19.24 4.94 -0.98
C GLY A 14 -20.52 5.11 -0.17
N ALA A 15 -20.49 5.94 0.88
CA ALA A 15 -21.65 6.22 1.72
C ALA A 15 -22.78 6.93 0.95
N ILE A 16 -22.44 7.87 0.06
CA ILE A 16 -23.41 8.54 -0.82
C ILE A 16 -24.09 7.52 -1.73
N ILE A 17 -23.31 6.67 -2.42
CA ILE A 17 -23.82 5.64 -3.34
C ILE A 17 -24.74 4.64 -2.62
N ALA A 18 -24.41 4.30 -1.38
CA ALA A 18 -25.17 3.38 -0.55
C ALA A 18 -26.47 3.97 0.04
N MET A 19 -26.76 5.26 -0.15
CA MET A 19 -27.99 5.86 0.38
C MET A 19 -29.25 5.22 -0.24
N PRO A 20 -30.35 5.07 0.52
CA PRO A 20 -31.62 4.54 0.00
C PRO A 20 -32.24 5.37 -1.14
N SER A 21 -31.84 6.64 -1.29
CA SER A 21 -32.23 7.50 -2.42
C SER A 21 -31.54 7.13 -3.74
N LEU A 22 -30.40 6.44 -3.68
CA LEU A 22 -29.63 5.97 -4.83
C LEU A 22 -29.72 4.44 -4.96
N PHE A 23 -28.67 3.71 -4.59
CA PHE A 23 -28.58 2.26 -4.77
C PHE A 23 -28.83 1.46 -3.49
N GLY A 24 -29.06 2.11 -2.35
CA GLY A 24 -29.36 1.47 -1.06
C GLY A 24 -30.76 0.87 -0.93
N GLN A 25 -31.51 0.71 -2.04
CA GLN A 25 -32.85 0.11 -2.03
C GLN A 25 -32.79 -1.42 -2.09
N LEU A 26 -33.74 -2.10 -1.45
CA LEU A 26 -33.87 -3.57 -1.43
C LEU A 26 -33.93 -4.23 -2.82
N SER A 27 -34.31 -3.48 -3.86
CA SER A 27 -34.36 -3.96 -5.24
C SER A 27 -33.11 -3.62 -6.06
N LEU A 28 -32.27 -2.66 -5.65
CA LEU A 28 -31.10 -2.18 -6.42
C LEU A 28 -29.75 -2.42 -5.76
N TRP A 29 -29.68 -2.92 -4.52
CA TRP A 29 -28.43 -3.12 -3.76
C TRP A 29 -27.33 -3.88 -4.51
N TRP A 30 -27.69 -4.81 -5.40
CA TRP A 30 -26.76 -5.58 -6.23
C TRP A 30 -25.93 -4.70 -7.19
N HIS A 31 -26.41 -3.51 -7.56
CA HIS A 31 -25.64 -2.57 -8.39
C HIS A 31 -24.41 -2.03 -7.67
N ILE A 32 -24.43 -1.96 -6.33
CA ILE A 32 -23.26 -1.53 -5.55
C ILE A 32 -22.12 -2.55 -5.72
N TYR A 33 -22.44 -3.84 -5.64
CA TYR A 33 -21.48 -4.92 -5.89
C TYR A 33 -20.99 -4.96 -7.33
N LEU A 34 -21.87 -4.66 -8.30
CA LEU A 34 -21.48 -4.55 -9.70
C LEU A 34 -20.51 -3.39 -9.93
N LEU A 35 -20.76 -2.23 -9.32
CA LEU A 35 -19.86 -1.08 -9.35
C LEU A 35 -18.49 -1.44 -8.78
N GLU A 36 -18.45 -2.12 -7.64
CA GLU A 36 -17.20 -2.55 -7.01
C GLU A 36 -16.42 -3.52 -7.90
N LEU A 37 -17.12 -4.47 -8.54
CA LEU A 37 -16.51 -5.37 -9.52
C LEU A 37 -15.89 -4.59 -10.69
N VAL A 38 -16.58 -3.57 -11.21
CA VAL A 38 -16.06 -2.74 -12.31
C VAL A 38 -14.79 -2.00 -11.89
N ILE A 39 -14.79 -1.40 -10.70
CA ILE A 39 -13.59 -0.70 -10.16
C ILE A 39 -12.43 -1.69 -10.02
N LEU A 40 -12.68 -2.88 -9.47
CA LEU A 40 -11.66 -3.91 -9.32
C LEU A 40 -11.09 -4.36 -10.67
N LEU A 41 -11.94 -4.55 -11.68
CA LEU A 41 -11.50 -4.92 -13.04
C LEU A 41 -10.64 -3.84 -13.68
N VAL A 42 -10.98 -2.56 -13.48
CA VAL A 42 -10.17 -1.43 -13.97
C VAL A 42 -8.79 -1.45 -13.31
N VAL A 43 -8.73 -1.66 -11.98
CA VAL A 43 -7.45 -1.76 -11.26
C VAL A 43 -6.64 -2.97 -11.73
N LEU A 44 -7.29 -4.12 -11.91
CA LEU A 44 -6.64 -5.34 -12.39
C LEU A 44 -6.10 -5.19 -13.81
N ALA A 45 -6.85 -4.50 -14.68
CA ALA A 45 -6.39 -4.17 -16.03
C ALA A 45 -5.22 -3.18 -16.02
N ALA A 46 -5.15 -2.28 -15.02
CA ALA A 46 -4.06 -1.30 -14.88
C ALA A 46 -2.76 -1.91 -14.31
N LEU A 47 -2.86 -2.90 -13.43
CA LEU A 47 -1.70 -3.57 -12.80
C LEU A 47 -0.61 -4.03 -13.77
N PRO A 48 -0.88 -4.74 -14.89
CA PRO A 48 0.17 -5.21 -15.79
C PRO A 48 0.94 -4.09 -16.51
N PHE A 49 0.42 -2.85 -16.52
CA PHE A 49 1.12 -1.70 -17.10
C PHE A 49 2.07 -1.02 -16.12
N MET A 50 1.97 -1.31 -14.82
CA MET A 50 2.86 -0.73 -13.82
C MET A 50 4.10 -1.60 -13.65
N PRO A 51 5.31 -1.01 -13.65
CA PRO A 51 6.51 -1.76 -13.35
C PRO A 51 6.49 -2.23 -11.90
N GLU A 52 7.15 -3.36 -11.66
CA GLU A 52 7.29 -3.94 -10.33
C GLU A 52 8.03 -3.01 -9.36
N SER A 53 7.85 -3.24 -8.06
CA SER A 53 8.52 -2.43 -7.04
C SER A 53 10.05 -2.54 -7.18
N PRO A 54 10.79 -1.42 -7.23
CA PRO A 54 12.24 -1.43 -7.37
C PRO A 54 12.94 -2.15 -6.21
N GLY A 55 12.36 -2.13 -5.00
CA GLY A 55 12.86 -2.92 -3.88
C GLY A 55 12.75 -4.44 -4.13
N TYR A 56 11.62 -4.90 -4.65
CA TYR A 56 11.42 -6.32 -4.97
C TYR A 56 12.39 -6.80 -6.07
N LEU A 57 12.55 -6.02 -7.14
CA LEU A 57 13.48 -6.37 -8.22
C LEU A 57 14.94 -6.46 -7.74
N MET A 58 15.31 -5.63 -6.76
CA MET A 58 16.63 -5.67 -6.12
C MET A 58 16.83 -6.90 -5.23
N SER A 59 15.80 -7.41 -4.56
CA SER A 59 15.91 -8.67 -3.81
C SER A 59 16.06 -9.87 -4.73
N CYS A 60 15.48 -9.81 -5.94
CA CYS A 60 15.66 -10.81 -7.00
C CYS A 60 16.98 -10.68 -7.78
N ASN A 61 17.88 -9.76 -7.41
CA ASN A 61 19.12 -9.44 -8.14
C ASN A 61 18.90 -9.05 -9.62
N ASN A 62 17.75 -8.47 -9.97
CA ASN A 62 17.46 -8.00 -11.31
C ASN A 62 17.67 -6.47 -11.42
N ASP A 63 18.94 -6.06 -11.41
CA ASP A 63 19.34 -4.65 -11.40
C ASP A 63 18.87 -3.89 -12.66
N SER A 64 18.70 -4.59 -13.80
CA SER A 64 18.28 -3.96 -15.06
C SER A 64 16.83 -3.49 -15.06
N GLU A 65 15.91 -4.31 -14.55
CA GLU A 65 14.49 -3.95 -14.41
C GLU A 65 14.27 -2.99 -13.23
N ALA A 66 15.11 -3.07 -12.19
CA ALA A 66 15.09 -2.12 -11.08
C ALA A 66 15.38 -0.69 -11.57
N ARG A 67 16.35 -0.50 -12.48
CA ARG A 67 16.64 0.80 -13.12
C ARG A 67 15.43 1.37 -13.86
N LYS A 68 14.74 0.54 -14.66
CA LYS A 68 13.53 0.96 -15.39
C LYS A 68 12.41 1.36 -14.44
N SER A 69 12.23 0.61 -13.36
CA SER A 69 11.22 0.89 -12.34
C SER A 69 11.53 2.19 -11.59
N ILE A 70 12.80 2.43 -11.25
CA ILE A 70 13.25 3.70 -10.63
C ILE A 70 12.98 4.88 -11.57
N LYS A 71 13.31 4.74 -12.84
CA LYS A 71 13.07 5.78 -13.86
C LYS A 71 11.58 6.09 -14.02
N PHE A 72 10.73 5.07 -13.97
CA PHE A 72 9.28 5.24 -14.03
C PHE A 72 8.71 5.95 -12.79
N PHE A 73 9.10 5.54 -11.57
CA PHE A 73 8.51 6.08 -10.34
C PHE A 73 9.11 7.42 -9.89
N TRP A 74 10.42 7.62 -10.08
CA TRP A 74 11.14 8.81 -9.59
C TRP A 74 11.57 9.79 -10.67
N ASN A 75 11.38 9.45 -11.96
CA ASN A 75 11.72 10.30 -13.10
C ASN A 75 13.15 10.88 -13.01
N CYS A 76 14.08 10.04 -12.54
CA CYS A 76 15.47 10.40 -12.23
C CYS A 76 16.36 10.27 -13.49
N PRO A 77 17.34 11.18 -13.69
CA PRO A 77 18.30 11.08 -14.78
C PRO A 77 19.29 9.91 -14.58
N ASP A 78 19.82 9.38 -15.69
CA ASP A 78 20.56 8.10 -15.70
C ASP A 78 21.86 8.12 -14.86
N ASP A 79 22.38 9.29 -14.52
CA ASP A 79 23.55 9.50 -13.68
C ASP A 79 23.30 9.32 -12.17
N GLU A 80 22.07 9.54 -11.70
CA GLU A 80 21.70 9.45 -10.28
C GLU A 80 20.96 8.14 -9.95
N ILE A 81 20.57 7.34 -10.95
CA ILE A 81 19.93 6.04 -10.74
C ILE A 81 20.82 5.07 -9.94
N ASP A 82 22.14 5.14 -10.13
CA ASP A 82 23.08 4.22 -9.48
C ASP A 82 23.29 4.50 -8.00
N SER A 83 23.31 5.76 -7.59
CA SER A 83 23.35 6.13 -6.17
C SER A 83 22.06 5.72 -5.47
N LEU A 84 20.90 5.97 -6.09
CA LEU A 84 19.59 5.57 -5.56
C LEU A 84 19.44 4.05 -5.45
N LEU A 85 19.93 3.29 -6.43
CA LEU A 85 19.95 1.82 -6.36
C LEU A 85 20.74 1.31 -5.16
N LEU A 86 21.92 1.90 -4.91
CA LEU A 86 22.76 1.53 -3.78
C LEU A 86 22.08 1.87 -2.45
N GLU A 87 21.42 3.02 -2.35
CA GLU A 87 20.67 3.43 -1.17
C GLU A 87 19.50 2.48 -0.89
N ILE A 88 18.69 2.15 -1.91
CA ILE A 88 17.57 1.20 -1.78
C ILE A 88 18.10 -0.16 -1.33
N LYS A 89 19.21 -0.64 -1.90
CA LYS A 89 19.84 -1.91 -1.54
C LYS A 89 20.34 -1.93 -0.09
N ALA A 90 20.92 -0.82 0.38
CA ALA A 90 21.39 -0.66 1.75
C ALA A 90 20.22 -0.67 2.76
N ASN A 91 19.17 0.11 2.49
CA ASN A 91 17.95 0.14 3.31
C ASN A 91 17.26 -1.21 3.36
N MET A 92 17.16 -1.89 2.20
CA MET A 92 16.58 -3.23 2.12
C MET A 92 17.34 -4.25 2.95
N LYS A 93 18.68 -4.28 2.94
CA LYS A 93 19.45 -5.21 3.79
C LYS A 93 19.20 -4.98 5.28
N GLN A 94 18.98 -3.73 5.69
CA GLN A 94 18.65 -3.40 7.07
C GLN A 94 17.22 -3.85 7.44
N SER A 95 16.29 -3.84 6.49
CA SER A 95 14.88 -4.25 6.68
C SER A 95 14.59 -5.72 6.37
N ALA A 96 15.43 -6.41 5.60
CA ALA A 96 15.20 -7.76 5.05
C ALA A 96 15.77 -8.88 5.93
N ALA A 97 16.22 -8.60 7.15
CA ALA A 97 16.32 -9.66 8.15
C ALA A 97 14.89 -10.18 8.36
N SER A 98 14.53 -11.27 7.68
CA SER A 98 13.22 -11.91 7.73
C SER A 98 12.91 -12.29 9.18
N MET A 99 12.31 -11.36 9.90
CA MET A 99 12.03 -11.53 11.31
C MET A 99 10.76 -12.36 11.40
N SER A 100 10.84 -13.53 12.03
CA SER A 100 9.63 -14.28 12.35
C SER A 100 8.74 -13.43 13.25
N LEU A 101 7.42 -13.60 13.18
CA LEU A 101 6.48 -12.90 14.06
C LEU A 101 6.81 -13.11 15.55
N LEU A 102 7.40 -14.26 15.89
CA LEU A 102 7.87 -14.57 17.25
C LEU A 102 9.19 -13.85 17.60
N ASP A 103 10.06 -13.59 16.61
CA ASP A 103 11.33 -12.88 16.81
C ASP A 103 11.13 -11.39 17.13
N VAL A 104 9.99 -10.83 16.72
CA VAL A 104 9.56 -9.47 17.09
C VAL A 104 9.50 -9.31 18.61
N TRP A 105 9.06 -10.34 19.33
CA TRP A 105 8.94 -10.30 20.80
C TRP A 105 10.28 -10.50 21.52
N LYS A 106 11.24 -11.12 20.84
CA LYS A 106 12.58 -11.42 21.35
C LYS A 106 13.48 -10.17 21.37
N ASN A 107 13.35 -9.31 20.36
CA ASN A 107 14.15 -8.09 20.24
C ASN A 107 13.52 -6.89 20.96
N ARG A 108 14.26 -6.25 21.88
CA ARG A 108 13.74 -5.14 22.71
C ARG A 108 13.31 -3.91 21.90
N THR A 109 14.04 -3.58 20.84
CA THR A 109 13.76 -2.41 19.99
C THR A 109 12.52 -2.64 19.13
N THR A 110 12.46 -3.77 18.41
CA THR A 110 11.30 -4.15 17.59
C THR A 110 10.04 -4.32 18.44
N ARG A 111 10.15 -4.93 19.62
CA ARG A 111 9.01 -5.09 20.55
C ARG A 111 8.42 -3.75 20.98
N ARG A 112 9.25 -2.75 21.27
CA ARG A 112 8.76 -1.41 21.61
C ARG A 112 8.01 -0.77 20.44
N GLY A 113 8.56 -0.87 19.23
CA GLY A 113 7.88 -0.39 18.02
C GLY A 113 6.55 -1.10 17.77
N ALA A 114 6.51 -2.42 17.93
CA ALA A 114 5.29 -3.23 17.79
C ALA A 114 4.23 -2.86 18.82
N ILE A 115 4.61 -2.70 20.10
CA ILE A 115 3.67 -2.27 21.16
C ILE A 115 3.09 -0.89 20.84
N VAL A 116 3.92 0.07 20.40
CA VAL A 116 3.43 1.39 19.99
C VAL A 116 2.46 1.27 18.81
N GLY A 117 2.80 0.47 17.79
CA GLY A 117 1.91 0.21 16.66
C GLY A 117 0.57 -0.40 17.07
N ILE A 118 0.60 -1.39 17.98
CA ILE A 118 -0.61 -2.02 18.54
C ILE A 118 -1.45 -0.96 19.26
N VAL A 119 -0.86 -0.18 20.17
CA VAL A 119 -1.59 0.85 20.93
C VAL A 119 -2.20 1.89 19.99
N VAL A 120 -1.49 2.30 18.93
CA VAL A 120 -2.02 3.23 17.93
C VAL A 120 -3.19 2.62 17.15
N CYS A 121 -3.10 1.35 16.72
CA CYS A 121 -4.19 0.66 16.04
C CYS A 121 -5.41 0.47 16.95
N PHE A 122 -5.20 0.11 18.21
CA PHE A 122 -6.25 0.02 19.21
C PHE A 122 -6.91 1.38 19.46
N ALA A 123 -6.12 2.44 19.63
CA ALA A 123 -6.66 3.78 19.79
C ALA A 123 -7.51 4.18 18.56
N MET A 124 -7.05 3.89 17.35
CA MET A 124 -7.79 4.16 16.11
C MET A 124 -9.11 3.37 16.03
N ALA A 125 -9.12 2.09 16.42
CA ALA A 125 -10.34 1.28 16.39
C ALA A 125 -11.39 1.75 17.42
N PHE A 126 -10.94 2.24 18.58
CA PHE A 126 -11.82 2.67 19.68
C PHE A 126 -12.28 4.13 19.58
N THR A 127 -11.66 4.96 18.73
CA THR A 127 -12.11 6.35 18.51
C THR A 127 -13.32 6.46 17.59
N GLY A 128 -13.81 5.34 17.03
CA GLY A 128 -14.99 5.33 16.16
C GLY A 128 -14.78 5.98 14.79
N ILE A 129 -13.53 6.32 14.44
CA ILE A 129 -13.12 6.75 13.10
C ILE A 129 -12.73 5.48 12.34
N ALA A 130 -13.73 4.73 11.91
CA ALA A 130 -13.62 3.70 10.89
C ALA A 130 -14.54 4.09 9.72
#